data_AF-A0A959E6W8-F1
#
_entry.id   AF-A0A959E6W8-F1
#
_cell.length_a   1.000
_cell.length_b   1.000
_cell.length_c   1.000
_cell.angle_alpha   90.00
_cell.angle_beta   90.00
_cell.angle_gamma   90.00
#
_symmetry.space_group_name_H-M   'P 1'
#
loop_
_entity.id
_entity.type
_entity.pdbx_description
1 polymer ?
#
loop_
_entity_poly.entity_id
_entity_poly.type
_entity_poly.pdbx_seq_one_letter_code
_entity_poly.pdbx_strand_id
1 'polypeptide(L)'
;MPPTNTHTTFDWEVVLDALEDQKCVLFLGPQLYTAPGGGVMEEALAEALGAQNPDNPFIRNYYEEDGFFLFREARFRRRVVRQIRQFYEQPFPESQELLEKVARIPFHLIFLMTPDNLLLDTLRRGGYPFQHDFYFRNQPAKDYVFPTRDNPLIYHMLGCLEEDESLVLTHNDLFDYLHSVFNSNSMHQELKTELADAYNYLFLGLPFEKWYLQLLLRVLSLHTDKLKSLERFASRPEAPTEKGLFEEQFNIEFVPDQAPAFIEELYRQCEGRGLLRPLPEQSGHGTVEAAFAKIQKWIARADIQKAMEELKGLLEPYRPRSEELLRELLLLMSSYQNLEKQSQLGIDGPEAGKEKNRIIYALLSLMDEAKKLT
;
A
#
# COMPACT_ATOMS: atom_id res chain seq x y z
N MET A 1 -36.47 -30.70 -2.82
CA MET A 1 -35.57 -29.63 -2.34
C MET A 1 -35.17 -30.00 -0.93
N PRO A 2 -33.90 -30.33 -0.67
CA PRO A 2 -33.41 -30.43 0.69
C PRO A 2 -33.33 -29.02 1.30
N PRO A 3 -33.52 -28.86 2.62
CA PRO A 3 -33.40 -27.56 3.26
C PRO A 3 -31.94 -27.11 3.22
N THR A 4 -31.68 -25.96 2.60
CA THR A 4 -30.44 -25.20 2.75
C THR A 4 -30.40 -24.66 4.19
N ASN A 5 -29.82 -25.45 5.10
CA ASN A 5 -29.40 -24.95 6.41
C ASN A 5 -28.19 -24.02 6.18
N THR A 6 -28.45 -22.73 5.96
CA THR A 6 -27.43 -21.68 6.04
C THR A 6 -27.26 -21.28 7.50
N HIS A 7 -26.64 -22.15 8.29
CA HIS A 7 -26.04 -21.73 9.55
C HIS A 7 -24.59 -21.35 9.22
N THR A 8 -24.32 -20.06 9.11
CA THR A 8 -22.94 -19.56 9.11
C THR A 8 -22.32 -19.92 10.44
N THR A 9 -21.18 -20.60 10.42
CA THR A 9 -20.35 -20.87 11.60
C THR A 9 -19.52 -19.66 12.02
N PHE A 10 -19.56 -18.59 11.22
CA PHE A 10 -18.93 -17.32 11.51
C PHE A 10 -19.17 -16.84 12.94
N ASP A 11 -18.07 -16.70 13.67
CA ASP A 11 -18.01 -16.17 15.02
C ASP A 11 -17.02 -15.01 15.06
N TRP A 12 -17.46 -13.86 15.57
CA TRP A 12 -16.60 -12.69 15.71
C TRP A 12 -15.44 -12.94 16.67
N GLU A 13 -15.62 -13.76 17.71
CA GLU A 13 -14.55 -14.03 18.69
C GLU A 13 -13.33 -14.67 18.02
N VAL A 14 -13.55 -15.55 17.05
CA VAL A 14 -12.47 -16.17 16.25
C VAL A 14 -11.63 -15.11 15.52
N VAL A 15 -12.29 -14.12 14.92
CA VAL A 15 -11.62 -13.03 14.19
C VAL A 15 -10.88 -12.10 15.16
N LEU A 16 -11.51 -11.76 16.29
CA LEU A 16 -10.93 -10.87 17.30
C LEU A 16 -9.72 -11.50 18.00
N ASP A 17 -9.80 -12.80 18.35
CA ASP A 17 -8.69 -13.57 18.91
C ASP A 17 -7.52 -13.63 17.92
N ALA A 18 -7.81 -13.90 16.64
CA ALA A 18 -6.79 -13.92 15.59
C ALA A 18 -6.12 -12.56 15.36
N LEU A 19 -6.86 -11.46 15.50
CA LEU A 19 -6.30 -10.11 15.44
C LEU A 19 -5.38 -9.83 16.64
N GLU A 20 -5.80 -10.22 17.84
CA GLU A 20 -5.01 -10.07 19.07
C GLU A 20 -3.70 -10.88 19.01
N ASP A 21 -3.78 -12.12 18.52
CA ASP A 21 -2.65 -13.04 18.35
C ASP A 21 -1.73 -12.70 17.15
N GLN A 22 -2.11 -11.74 16.31
CA GLN A 22 -1.44 -11.43 15.04
C GLN A 22 -1.39 -12.65 14.10
N LYS A 23 -2.53 -13.32 13.96
CA LYS A 23 -2.76 -14.50 13.10
C LYS A 23 -3.97 -14.35 12.16
N CYS A 24 -4.50 -13.13 12.06
CA CYS A 24 -5.50 -12.72 11.07
C CYS A 24 -4.83 -11.99 9.90
N VAL A 25 -4.97 -12.54 8.69
CA VAL A 25 -4.46 -11.95 7.44
C VAL A 25 -5.61 -11.40 6.62
N LEU A 26 -5.47 -10.14 6.15
CA LEU A 26 -6.48 -9.48 5.34
C LEU A 26 -6.10 -9.49 3.86
N PHE A 27 -7.06 -9.82 3.00
CA PHE A 27 -7.01 -9.60 1.55
C PHE A 27 -8.05 -8.56 1.19
N LEU A 28 -7.61 -7.45 0.59
CA LEU A 28 -8.47 -6.37 0.12
C LEU A 28 -8.49 -6.31 -1.39
N GLY A 29 -9.70 -6.27 -1.94
CA GLY A 29 -9.93 -6.10 -3.36
C GLY A 29 -10.66 -4.80 -3.70
N PRO A 30 -10.75 -4.51 -5.01
CA PRO A 30 -11.32 -3.26 -5.52
C PRO A 30 -12.79 -3.03 -5.14
N GLN A 31 -13.58 -4.09 -4.91
CA GLN A 31 -15.00 -3.97 -4.51
C GLN A 31 -15.16 -3.50 -3.06
N LEU A 32 -14.08 -3.30 -2.31
CA LEU A 32 -14.14 -2.58 -1.03
C LEU A 32 -14.36 -1.07 -1.25
N TYR A 33 -13.84 -0.54 -2.36
CA TYR A 33 -13.78 0.89 -2.62
C TYR A 33 -14.97 1.36 -3.46
N THR A 34 -15.47 2.54 -3.15
CA THR A 34 -16.44 3.27 -3.98
C THR A 34 -15.70 4.32 -4.81
N ALA A 35 -16.02 4.37 -6.11
CA ALA A 35 -15.46 5.35 -7.03
C ALA A 35 -15.90 6.79 -6.69
N PRO A 36 -15.16 7.82 -7.14
CA PRO A 36 -15.55 9.22 -6.93
C PRO A 36 -16.86 9.50 -7.66
N GLY A 37 -17.87 10.01 -6.95
CA GLY A 37 -19.22 10.18 -7.49
C GLY A 37 -20.11 8.93 -7.34
N GLY A 38 -19.61 7.87 -6.70
CA GLY A 38 -20.32 6.61 -6.49
C GLY A 38 -20.05 5.55 -7.56
N GLY A 39 -20.45 4.31 -7.28
CA GLY A 39 -20.35 3.18 -8.22
C GLY A 39 -19.08 2.34 -8.04
N VAL A 40 -18.92 1.38 -8.96
CA VAL A 40 -17.87 0.36 -8.93
C VAL A 40 -16.54 0.94 -9.41
N MET A 41 -15.47 0.66 -8.67
CA MET A 41 -14.13 1.20 -8.92
C MET A 41 -13.61 0.87 -10.33
N GLU A 42 -13.73 -0.39 -10.76
CA GLU A 42 -13.22 -0.82 -12.07
C GLU A 42 -13.98 -0.20 -13.24
N GLU A 43 -15.30 -0.02 -13.11
CA GLU A 43 -16.13 0.62 -14.13
C GLU A 43 -15.71 2.09 -14.30
N ALA A 44 -15.56 2.81 -13.19
CA ALA A 44 -15.12 4.20 -13.20
C ALA A 44 -13.70 4.35 -13.78
N LEU A 45 -12.79 3.42 -13.47
CA LEU A 45 -11.46 3.40 -14.08
C LEU A 45 -11.54 3.14 -15.59
N ALA A 46 -12.32 2.14 -16.02
CA ALA A 46 -12.48 1.82 -17.45
C ALA A 46 -13.08 3.01 -18.22
N GLU A 47 -14.05 3.71 -17.64
CA GLU A 47 -14.63 4.93 -18.19
C GLU A 47 -13.60 6.06 -18.29
N ALA A 48 -12.86 6.32 -17.22
CA ALA A 48 -11.82 7.36 -17.19
C ALA A 48 -10.70 7.12 -18.22
N LEU A 49 -10.39 5.86 -18.50
CA LEU A 49 -9.45 5.46 -19.54
C LEU A 49 -10.05 5.49 -20.96
N GLY A 50 -11.37 5.62 -21.08
CA GLY A 50 -12.11 5.40 -22.33
C GLY A 50 -11.83 4.01 -22.90
N ALA A 51 -11.65 3.00 -22.04
CA ALA A 51 -11.12 1.70 -22.41
C ALA A 51 -12.08 0.88 -23.30
N GLN A 52 -13.38 1.17 -23.19
CA GLN A 52 -14.43 0.58 -24.05
C GLN A 52 -14.61 1.31 -25.39
N ASN A 53 -13.94 2.46 -25.60
CA ASN A 53 -14.04 3.20 -26.86
C ASN A 53 -13.23 2.48 -27.97
N PRO A 54 -13.86 2.01 -29.07
CA PRO A 54 -13.14 1.35 -30.16
C PRO A 54 -12.08 2.22 -30.84
N ASP A 55 -12.25 3.55 -30.77
CA ASP A 55 -11.33 4.54 -31.34
C ASP A 55 -10.26 5.00 -30.35
N ASN A 56 -10.16 4.38 -29.17
CA ASN A 56 -9.13 4.70 -28.18
C ASN A 56 -7.71 4.56 -28.82
N PRO A 57 -6.84 5.58 -28.70
CA PRO A 57 -5.54 5.60 -29.37
C PRO A 57 -4.51 4.65 -28.73
N PHE A 58 -4.71 4.23 -27.48
CA PHE A 58 -3.73 3.46 -26.71
C PHE A 58 -4.21 2.02 -26.43
N ILE A 59 -5.48 1.88 -26.08
CA ILE A 59 -6.14 0.62 -25.73
C ILE A 59 -6.87 0.10 -26.97
N ARG A 60 -6.57 -1.14 -27.35
CA ARG A 60 -7.22 -1.85 -28.46
C ARG A 60 -8.49 -2.55 -28.01
N ASN A 61 -8.45 -3.14 -26.82
CA ASN A 61 -9.59 -3.82 -26.21
C ASN A 61 -9.48 -3.77 -24.68
N TYR A 62 -10.62 -3.82 -24.02
CA TYR A 62 -10.74 -4.03 -22.58
C TYR A 62 -11.54 -5.32 -22.36
N TYR A 63 -10.95 -6.27 -21.64
CA TYR A 63 -11.56 -7.54 -21.28
C TYR A 63 -12.21 -7.38 -19.90
N GLU A 64 -13.47 -6.94 -19.90
CA GLU A 64 -14.23 -6.58 -18.70
C GLU A 64 -14.30 -7.69 -17.66
N GLU A 65 -14.53 -8.94 -18.09
CA GLU A 65 -14.57 -10.13 -17.23
C GLU A 65 -13.27 -10.34 -16.43
N ASP A 66 -12.13 -9.88 -16.96
CA ASP A 66 -10.81 -10.04 -16.33
C ASP A 66 -10.29 -8.73 -15.71
N GLY A 67 -10.78 -7.58 -16.17
CA GLY A 67 -10.19 -6.27 -15.87
C GLY A 67 -8.86 -6.02 -16.57
N PHE A 68 -8.57 -6.69 -17.70
CA PHE A 68 -7.30 -6.57 -18.42
C PHE A 68 -7.42 -5.80 -19.74
N PHE A 69 -6.32 -5.17 -20.13
CA PHE A 69 -6.21 -4.37 -21.35
C PHE A 69 -5.43 -5.11 -22.43
N LEU A 70 -5.82 -4.90 -23.69
CA LEU A 70 -4.98 -5.15 -24.85
C LEU A 70 -4.49 -3.82 -25.39
N PHE A 71 -3.20 -3.52 -25.29
CA PHE A 71 -2.65 -2.29 -25.86
C PHE A 71 -2.51 -2.40 -27.39
N ARG A 72 -2.67 -1.28 -28.11
CA ARG A 72 -2.44 -1.24 -29.56
C ARG A 72 -0.98 -1.49 -29.92
N GLU A 73 -0.07 -0.95 -29.12
CA GLU A 73 1.37 -1.12 -29.23
C GLU A 73 2.01 -1.15 -27.83
N ALA A 74 3.08 -1.92 -27.64
CA ALA A 74 3.75 -2.06 -26.34
C ALA A 74 4.18 -0.70 -25.75
N ARG A 75 4.60 0.25 -26.60
CA ARG A 75 5.01 1.61 -26.19
C ARG A 75 3.90 2.43 -25.52
N PHE A 76 2.63 2.08 -25.74
CA PHE A 76 1.50 2.81 -25.17
C PHE A 76 1.20 2.43 -23.72
N ARG A 77 1.75 1.31 -23.22
CA ARG A 77 1.62 0.90 -21.82
C ARG A 77 1.91 2.06 -20.86
N ARG A 78 3.06 2.73 -21.02
CA ARG A 78 3.44 3.87 -20.16
C ARG A 78 2.43 5.02 -20.19
N ARG A 79 1.72 5.22 -21.30
CA ARG A 79 0.67 6.25 -21.40
C ARG A 79 -0.55 5.84 -20.60
N VAL A 80 -0.99 4.59 -20.71
CA VAL A 80 -2.13 4.07 -19.95
C VAL A 80 -1.81 4.04 -18.45
N VAL A 81 -0.63 3.57 -18.04
CA VAL A 81 -0.20 3.58 -16.63
C VAL A 81 -0.24 5.00 -16.05
N ARG A 82 0.21 6.01 -16.81
CA ARG A 82 0.09 7.41 -16.38
C ARG A 82 -1.36 7.84 -16.20
N GLN A 83 -2.29 7.41 -17.06
CA GLN A 83 -3.71 7.73 -16.91
C GLN A 83 -4.31 7.03 -15.68
N ILE A 84 -3.94 5.77 -15.42
CA ILE A 84 -4.33 5.05 -14.20
C ILE A 84 -3.83 5.80 -12.96
N ARG A 85 -2.57 6.23 -12.95
CA ARG A 85 -2.01 7.02 -11.85
C ARG A 85 -2.80 8.32 -11.62
N GLN A 86 -3.11 9.05 -12.68
CA GLN A 86 -3.92 10.27 -12.60
C GLN A 86 -5.33 10.01 -12.05
N PHE A 87 -5.93 8.88 -12.38
CA PHE A 87 -7.22 8.47 -11.82
C PHE A 87 -7.13 8.24 -10.30
N TYR A 88 -6.05 7.63 -9.79
CA TYR A 88 -5.90 7.40 -8.35
C TYR A 88 -5.31 8.58 -7.56
N GLU A 89 -4.74 9.59 -8.23
CA GLU A 89 -4.26 10.83 -7.59
C GLU A 89 -5.41 11.75 -7.14
N GLN A 90 -6.64 11.53 -7.63
CA GLN A 90 -7.80 12.33 -7.24
C GLN A 90 -8.36 11.91 -5.85
N PRO A 91 -9.20 12.73 -5.20
CA PRO A 91 -9.86 12.36 -3.96
C PRO A 91 -10.93 11.26 -4.15
N PHE A 92 -11.05 10.36 -3.17
CA PHE A 92 -12.08 9.30 -3.10
C PHE A 92 -12.90 9.45 -1.79
N PRO A 93 -13.71 10.52 -1.66
CA PRO A 93 -14.37 10.84 -0.39
C PRO A 93 -15.33 9.74 0.07
N GLU A 94 -15.95 9.00 -0.84
CA GLU A 94 -16.87 7.90 -0.55
C GLU A 94 -16.17 6.72 0.14
N SER A 95 -14.87 6.52 -0.12
CA SER A 95 -14.08 5.43 0.47
C SER A 95 -13.30 5.86 1.71
N GLN A 96 -13.23 7.17 2.00
CA GLN A 96 -12.31 7.71 3.01
C GLN A 96 -12.60 7.16 4.41
N GLU A 97 -13.86 7.25 4.88
CA GLU A 97 -14.24 6.78 6.22
C GLU A 97 -13.96 5.28 6.41
N LEU A 98 -14.24 4.49 5.37
CA LEU A 98 -14.02 3.05 5.39
C LEU A 98 -12.53 2.71 5.46
N LEU A 99 -11.70 3.40 4.67
CA LEU A 99 -10.24 3.26 4.69
C LEU A 99 -9.63 3.67 6.04
N GLU A 100 -10.16 4.73 6.67
CA GLU A 100 -9.75 5.17 8.00
C GLU A 100 -10.06 4.09 9.07
N LYS A 101 -11.19 3.38 8.94
CA LYS A 101 -11.52 2.24 9.80
C LYS A 101 -10.56 1.07 9.58
N VAL A 102 -10.30 0.70 8.31
CA VAL A 102 -9.31 -0.34 7.97
C VAL A 102 -7.94 -0.01 8.56
N ALA A 103 -7.48 1.25 8.48
CA ALA A 103 -6.20 1.69 9.03
C ALA A 103 -6.09 1.51 10.55
N ARG A 104 -7.22 1.50 11.26
CA ARG A 104 -7.31 1.34 12.72
C ARG A 104 -7.47 -0.10 13.19
N ILE A 105 -7.95 -1.02 12.35
CA ILE A 105 -8.06 -2.43 12.72
C ILE A 105 -6.64 -3.03 12.76
N PRO A 106 -6.26 -3.79 13.82
CA PRO A 106 -4.87 -4.19 14.07
C PRO A 106 -4.40 -5.40 13.23
N PHE A 107 -4.66 -5.40 11.93
CA PHE A 107 -4.06 -6.40 11.03
C PHE A 107 -2.55 -6.23 11.02
N HIS A 108 -1.80 -7.32 11.15
CA HIS A 108 -0.35 -7.32 10.98
C HIS A 108 0.04 -7.46 9.51
N LEU A 109 -0.79 -8.14 8.70
CA LEU A 109 -0.53 -8.38 7.29
C LEU A 109 -1.78 -8.10 6.44
N ILE A 110 -1.62 -7.24 5.42
CA ILE A 110 -2.68 -6.86 4.48
C ILE A 110 -2.16 -7.05 3.04
N PHE A 111 -2.84 -7.89 2.27
CA PHE A 111 -2.62 -8.05 0.84
C PHE A 111 -3.59 -7.17 0.05
N LEU A 112 -3.06 -6.29 -0.79
CA LEU A 112 -3.83 -5.47 -1.71
C LEU A 112 -3.88 -6.12 -3.09
N MET A 113 -5.09 -6.19 -3.65
CA MET A 113 -5.35 -6.70 -5.00
C MET A 113 -5.61 -5.59 -6.03
N THR A 114 -5.51 -4.33 -5.60
CA THR A 114 -5.52 -3.15 -6.46
C THR A 114 -4.10 -2.59 -6.55
N PRO A 115 -3.77 -1.82 -7.61
CA PRO A 115 -2.44 -1.21 -7.74
C PRO A 115 -2.31 0.15 -7.03
N ASP A 116 -3.42 0.69 -6.50
CA ASP A 116 -3.52 2.04 -5.95
C ASP A 116 -2.87 2.21 -4.57
N ASN A 117 -2.68 3.47 -4.18
CA ASN A 117 -2.10 3.84 -2.89
C ASN A 117 -3.15 4.33 -1.88
N LEU A 118 -4.45 4.11 -2.08
CA LEU A 118 -5.50 4.74 -1.25
C LEU A 118 -5.37 4.39 0.24
N LEU A 119 -5.14 3.12 0.56
CA LEU A 119 -4.90 2.68 1.94
C LEU A 119 -3.57 3.23 2.48
N LEU A 120 -2.51 3.21 1.67
CA LEU A 120 -1.19 3.72 2.07
C LEU A 120 -1.26 5.22 2.38
N ASP A 121 -1.91 6.00 1.54
CA ASP A 121 -2.10 7.43 1.74
C ASP A 121 -2.97 7.71 2.96
N THR A 122 -3.94 6.84 3.26
CA THR A 122 -4.74 6.94 4.48
C THR A 122 -3.90 6.67 5.73
N LEU A 123 -3.06 5.63 5.72
CA LEU A 123 -2.12 5.34 6.80
C LEU A 123 -1.11 6.49 6.99
N ARG A 124 -0.52 6.99 5.90
CA ARG A 124 0.43 8.13 5.90
C ARG A 124 -0.22 9.40 6.48
N ARG A 125 -1.41 9.79 6.00
CA ARG A 125 -2.14 10.96 6.50
C ARG A 125 -2.54 10.81 7.96
N GLY A 126 -2.93 9.60 8.38
CA GLY A 126 -3.27 9.29 9.76
C GLY A 126 -2.06 9.20 10.70
N GLY A 127 -0.83 9.21 10.18
CA GLY A 127 0.39 9.07 10.98
C GLY A 127 0.62 7.64 11.49
N TYR A 128 0.01 6.64 10.87
CA TYR A 128 0.17 5.24 11.26
C TYR A 128 1.50 4.70 10.72
N PRO A 129 2.35 4.07 11.54
CA PRO A 129 3.48 3.29 11.04
C PRO A 129 2.97 2.13 10.17
N PHE A 130 3.68 1.84 9.09
CA PHE A 130 3.46 0.66 8.26
C PHE A 130 4.71 0.36 7.43
N GLN A 131 4.77 -0.88 6.95
CA GLN A 131 5.72 -1.37 5.97
C GLN A 131 4.97 -1.53 4.64
N HIS A 132 5.67 -1.32 3.53
CA HIS A 132 5.11 -1.50 2.20
C HIS A 132 6.07 -2.31 1.34
N ASP A 133 5.52 -3.32 0.69
CA ASP A 133 6.21 -4.10 -0.33
C ASP A 133 5.22 -4.49 -1.43
N PHE A 134 5.74 -5.05 -2.52
CA PHE A 134 4.91 -5.48 -3.63
C PHE A 134 5.57 -6.62 -4.40
N TYR A 135 4.74 -7.36 -5.12
CA TYR A 135 5.23 -8.39 -6.01
C TYR A 135 5.90 -7.77 -7.24
N PHE A 136 7.14 -8.16 -7.50
CA PHE A 136 7.85 -7.84 -8.74
C PHE A 136 8.39 -9.12 -9.39
N ARG A 137 7.83 -9.49 -10.55
CA ARG A 137 8.28 -10.64 -11.34
C ARG A 137 9.79 -10.62 -11.56
N ASN A 138 10.43 -11.78 -11.40
CA ASN A 138 11.86 -12.00 -11.63
C ASN A 138 12.82 -11.10 -10.83
N GLN A 139 12.35 -10.39 -9.81
CA GLN A 139 13.22 -9.68 -8.87
C GLN A 139 13.23 -10.37 -7.52
N PRO A 140 14.40 -10.49 -6.86
CA PRO A 140 14.46 -10.93 -5.48
C PRO A 140 13.75 -9.88 -4.62
N ALA A 141 13.06 -10.36 -3.62
CA ALA A 141 12.38 -9.48 -2.69
C ALA A 141 13.43 -8.80 -1.76
N LYS A 142 13.08 -7.64 -1.16
CA LYS A 142 14.00 -6.78 -0.36
C LYS A 142 14.33 -7.36 1.03
N ASP A 143 15.00 -6.63 1.93
CA ASP A 143 15.14 -7.12 3.31
C ASP A 143 13.76 -7.25 3.98
N TYR A 144 13.46 -8.43 4.55
CA TYR A 144 12.18 -8.70 5.21
C TYR A 144 12.24 -8.33 6.69
N VAL A 145 11.30 -7.49 7.12
CA VAL A 145 11.08 -7.16 8.53
C VAL A 145 9.74 -7.78 8.93
N PHE A 146 9.73 -8.51 10.04
CA PHE A 146 8.50 -9.18 10.49
C PHE A 146 7.38 -8.16 10.75
N PRO A 147 6.19 -8.34 10.16
CA PRO A 147 5.06 -7.47 10.40
C PRO A 147 4.55 -7.59 11.83
N THR A 148 4.05 -6.47 12.37
CA THR A 148 3.30 -6.46 13.62
C THR A 148 2.02 -5.65 13.48
N ARG A 149 1.08 -5.79 14.40
CA ARG A 149 -0.14 -4.94 14.42
C ARG A 149 0.16 -3.43 14.53
N ASP A 150 1.30 -3.07 15.11
CA ASP A 150 1.71 -1.68 15.27
C ASP A 150 2.43 -1.15 14.03
N ASN A 151 3.13 -2.02 13.31
CA ASN A 151 3.85 -1.74 12.07
C ASN A 151 3.55 -2.81 11.00
N PRO A 152 2.34 -2.80 10.43
CA PRO A 152 1.87 -3.87 9.57
C PRO A 152 2.50 -3.83 8.19
N LEU A 153 2.56 -4.98 7.52
CA LEU A 153 2.98 -5.07 6.13
C LEU A 153 1.77 -4.94 5.20
N ILE A 154 1.81 -3.93 4.33
CA ILE A 154 0.88 -3.76 3.22
C ILE A 154 1.56 -4.24 1.93
N TYR A 155 1.08 -5.35 1.39
CA TYR A 155 1.71 -6.05 0.27
C TYR A 155 0.83 -6.01 -0.98
N HIS A 156 1.30 -5.37 -2.07
CA HIS A 156 0.56 -5.38 -3.33
C HIS A 156 0.82 -6.66 -4.13
N MET A 157 -0.24 -7.43 -4.36
CA MET A 157 -0.15 -8.73 -5.03
C MET A 157 -0.01 -8.63 -6.55
N LEU A 158 -0.52 -7.57 -7.16
CA LEU A 158 -0.55 -7.40 -8.63
C LEU A 158 0.29 -6.19 -9.10
N GLY A 159 1.35 -5.89 -8.34
CA GLY A 159 2.20 -4.72 -8.55
C GLY A 159 1.60 -3.44 -7.98
N CYS A 160 2.36 -2.34 -8.03
CA CYS A 160 1.94 -1.03 -7.50
C CYS A 160 2.22 0.10 -8.50
N LEU A 161 1.51 1.22 -8.37
CA LEU A 161 1.66 2.38 -9.26
C LEU A 161 2.99 3.13 -9.12
N GLU A 162 3.81 2.82 -8.12
CA GLU A 162 5.15 3.38 -7.95
C GLU A 162 6.19 2.68 -8.85
N GLU A 163 5.89 1.47 -9.33
CA GLU A 163 6.76 0.68 -10.21
C GLU A 163 5.97 0.16 -11.43
N ASP A 164 5.98 0.94 -12.52
CA ASP A 164 5.24 0.67 -13.77
C ASP A 164 5.45 -0.76 -14.32
N GLU A 165 6.67 -1.27 -14.18
CA GLU A 165 7.03 -2.59 -14.68
C GLU A 165 6.49 -3.72 -13.78
N SER A 166 6.09 -3.46 -12.54
CA SER A 166 5.50 -4.47 -11.65
C SER A 166 4.04 -4.79 -11.96
N LEU A 167 3.31 -3.83 -12.55
CA LEU A 167 1.86 -3.87 -12.72
C LEU A 167 1.39 -5.04 -13.60
N VAL A 168 0.33 -5.72 -13.17
CA VAL A 168 -0.36 -6.75 -13.95
C VAL A 168 -1.59 -6.12 -14.61
N LEU A 169 -1.46 -5.71 -15.89
CA LEU A 169 -2.51 -4.99 -16.63
C LEU A 169 -3.06 -5.77 -17.83
N THR A 170 -2.38 -6.84 -18.23
CA THR A 170 -2.68 -7.63 -19.42
C THR A 170 -2.61 -9.12 -19.09
N HIS A 171 -3.21 -9.98 -19.92
CA HIS A 171 -3.08 -11.44 -19.77
C HIS A 171 -1.61 -11.91 -19.82
N ASN A 172 -0.78 -11.27 -20.66
CA ASN A 172 0.65 -11.60 -20.71
C ASN A 172 1.34 -11.26 -19.39
N ASP A 173 1.02 -10.13 -18.77
CA ASP A 173 1.57 -9.78 -17.45
C ASP A 173 1.14 -10.82 -16.40
N LEU A 174 -0.12 -11.29 -16.46
CA LEU A 174 -0.62 -12.33 -15.55
C LEU A 174 0.10 -13.66 -15.77
N PHE A 175 0.32 -14.07 -17.02
CA PHE A 175 1.05 -15.32 -17.30
C PHE A 175 2.51 -15.22 -16.85
N ASP A 176 3.17 -14.09 -17.09
CA ASP A 176 4.53 -13.83 -16.60
C ASP A 176 4.59 -13.82 -15.07
N TYR A 177 3.59 -13.22 -14.42
CA TYR A 177 3.41 -13.25 -12.97
C TYR A 177 3.32 -14.70 -12.47
N LEU A 178 2.39 -15.49 -13.00
CA LEU A 178 2.16 -16.87 -12.57
C LEU A 178 3.42 -17.72 -12.79
N HIS A 179 4.07 -17.59 -13.95
CA HIS A 179 5.32 -18.29 -14.24
C HIS A 179 6.42 -17.93 -13.23
N SER A 180 6.57 -16.64 -12.90
CA SER A 180 7.55 -16.16 -11.92
C SER A 180 7.26 -16.68 -10.50
N VAL A 181 5.97 -16.75 -10.12
CA VAL A 181 5.57 -17.33 -8.83
C VAL A 181 5.89 -18.83 -8.76
N PHE A 182 5.53 -19.62 -9.77
CA PHE A 182 5.77 -21.06 -9.74
C PHE A 182 7.27 -21.41 -9.72
N ASN A 183 8.12 -20.54 -10.27
CA ASN A 183 9.57 -20.64 -10.17
C ASN A 183 10.14 -20.19 -8.80
N SER A 184 9.29 -19.85 -7.83
CA SER A 184 9.60 -19.58 -6.43
C SER A 184 10.55 -18.40 -6.15
N ASN A 185 10.71 -17.45 -7.07
CA ASN A 185 11.76 -16.43 -6.98
C ASN A 185 11.31 -15.03 -6.51
N SER A 186 10.01 -14.79 -6.28
CA SER A 186 9.48 -13.41 -6.23
C SER A 186 8.72 -13.02 -4.96
N MET A 187 8.58 -13.93 -3.99
CA MET A 187 7.96 -13.63 -2.69
C MET A 187 8.85 -14.18 -1.58
N HIS A 188 9.05 -13.37 -0.52
CA HIS A 188 9.80 -13.72 0.67
C HIS A 188 9.39 -15.08 1.23
N GLN A 189 10.39 -15.91 1.55
CA GLN A 189 10.09 -17.19 2.18
C GLN A 189 9.50 -16.97 3.57
N GLU A 190 9.94 -15.93 4.26
CA GLU A 190 9.44 -15.46 5.54
C GLU A 190 7.98 -15.00 5.44
N LEU A 191 7.61 -14.25 4.39
CA LEU A 191 6.21 -13.87 4.16
C LEU A 191 5.32 -15.09 3.90
N LYS A 192 5.82 -16.08 3.17
CA LYS A 192 5.10 -17.36 2.97
C LYS A 192 4.93 -18.12 4.28
N THR A 193 5.92 -18.06 5.17
CA THR A 193 5.84 -18.66 6.51
C THR A 193 4.80 -17.93 7.36
N GLU A 194 4.82 -16.59 7.42
CA GLU A 194 3.80 -15.82 8.15
C GLU A 194 2.39 -16.11 7.64
N LEU A 195 2.24 -16.19 6.31
CA LEU A 195 0.98 -16.59 5.71
C LEU A 195 0.56 -17.99 6.13
N ALA A 196 1.46 -18.97 6.13
CA ALA A 196 1.16 -20.35 6.51
C ALA A 196 0.86 -20.51 8.02
N ASP A 197 1.44 -19.65 8.86
CA ASP A 197 1.28 -19.67 10.31
C ASP A 197 -0.01 -18.96 10.76
N ALA A 198 -0.61 -18.12 9.93
CA ALA A 198 -1.90 -17.50 10.18
C ALA A 198 -3.01 -18.55 10.22
N TYR A 199 -3.98 -18.39 11.14
CA TYR A 199 -5.12 -19.30 11.28
C TYR A 199 -6.47 -18.68 10.90
N ASN A 200 -6.50 -17.37 10.66
CA ASN A 200 -7.68 -16.66 10.16
C ASN A 200 -7.35 -15.82 8.92
N TYR A 201 -8.22 -15.88 7.91
CA TYR A 201 -8.07 -15.12 6.67
C TYR A 201 -9.39 -14.42 6.34
N LEU A 202 -9.30 -13.12 6.03
CA LEU A 202 -10.45 -12.32 5.64
C LEU A 202 -10.28 -11.88 4.18
N PHE A 203 -11.24 -12.22 3.33
CA PHE A 203 -11.27 -11.87 1.91
C PHE A 203 -12.37 -10.84 1.66
N LEU A 204 -12.01 -9.56 1.63
CA LEU A 204 -12.97 -8.46 1.58
C LEU A 204 -12.88 -7.70 0.27
N GLY A 205 -14.02 -7.61 -0.43
CA GLY A 205 -14.10 -6.90 -1.71
C GLY A 205 -13.32 -7.56 -2.85
N LEU A 206 -13.03 -8.86 -2.74
CA LEU A 206 -12.32 -9.61 -3.79
C LEU A 206 -13.24 -9.87 -4.99
N PRO A 207 -12.70 -9.78 -6.22
CA PRO A 207 -13.44 -10.05 -7.44
C PRO A 207 -13.49 -11.55 -7.72
N PHE A 208 -14.33 -12.27 -6.98
CA PHE A 208 -14.44 -13.73 -7.06
C PHE A 208 -14.90 -14.24 -8.43
N GLU A 209 -15.55 -13.38 -9.23
CA GLU A 209 -15.93 -13.67 -10.61
C GLU A 209 -14.72 -13.81 -11.55
N LYS A 210 -13.56 -13.23 -11.20
CA LYS A 210 -12.36 -13.28 -12.03
C LYS A 210 -11.67 -14.63 -11.89
N TRP A 211 -11.59 -15.40 -12.99
CA TRP A 211 -11.09 -16.77 -12.98
C TRP A 211 -9.68 -16.91 -12.37
N TYR A 212 -8.82 -15.91 -12.57
CA TYR A 212 -7.44 -15.94 -12.11
C TYR A 212 -7.32 -15.86 -10.59
N LEU A 213 -8.37 -15.45 -9.86
CA LEU A 213 -8.34 -15.44 -8.40
C LEU A 213 -8.09 -16.84 -7.82
N GLN A 214 -8.64 -17.87 -8.47
CA GLN A 214 -8.40 -19.27 -8.10
C GLN A 214 -6.92 -19.64 -8.18
N LEU A 215 -6.20 -19.09 -9.17
CA LEU A 215 -4.77 -19.31 -9.32
C LEU A 215 -3.98 -18.54 -8.26
N LEU A 216 -4.39 -17.31 -7.94
CA LEU A 216 -3.75 -16.51 -6.89
C LEU A 216 -3.87 -17.17 -5.51
N LEU A 217 -5.05 -17.71 -5.16
CA LEU A 217 -5.23 -18.47 -3.93
C LEU A 217 -4.37 -19.75 -3.90
N ARG A 218 -4.16 -20.38 -5.06
CA ARG A 218 -3.26 -21.55 -5.18
C ARG A 218 -1.79 -21.17 -4.99
N VAL A 219 -1.36 -20.05 -5.58
CA VAL A 219 -0.03 -19.45 -5.42
C VAL A 219 0.30 -19.24 -3.94
N LEU A 220 -0.67 -18.78 -3.17
CA LEU A 220 -0.58 -18.56 -1.74
C LEU A 220 -0.68 -19.85 -0.91
N SER A 221 -0.74 -21.02 -1.56
CA SER A 221 -0.86 -22.34 -0.93
C SER A 221 -2.11 -22.52 -0.04
N LEU A 222 -3.11 -21.66 -0.21
CA LEU A 222 -4.35 -21.67 0.58
C LEU A 222 -5.22 -22.90 0.27
N HIS A 223 -5.04 -23.54 -0.88
CA HIS A 223 -5.74 -24.78 -1.26
C HIS A 223 -5.28 -26.05 -0.51
N THR A 224 -4.22 -25.98 0.31
CA THR A 224 -3.61 -27.19 0.86
C THR A 224 -4.42 -27.81 2.01
N ASP A 225 -4.45 -29.15 2.08
CA ASP A 225 -5.19 -29.91 3.09
C ASP A 225 -4.75 -29.61 4.53
N LYS A 226 -3.49 -29.19 4.72
CA LYS A 226 -2.95 -28.77 6.03
C LYS A 226 -3.68 -27.56 6.60
N LEU A 227 -4.35 -26.79 5.75
CA LEU A 227 -5.02 -25.55 6.11
C LEU A 227 -6.55 -25.70 6.17
N LYS A 228 -7.08 -26.93 6.10
CA LYS A 228 -8.53 -27.20 6.20
C LYS A 228 -9.13 -26.87 7.57
N SER A 229 -8.31 -26.77 8.61
CA SER A 229 -8.73 -26.36 9.95
C SER A 229 -8.64 -24.84 10.17
N LEU A 230 -8.37 -24.07 9.11
CA LEU A 230 -8.24 -22.61 9.21
C LEU A 230 -9.53 -21.92 8.86
N GLU A 231 -9.78 -20.83 9.57
CA GLU A 231 -11.00 -20.04 9.49
C GLU A 231 -10.85 -19.02 8.36
N ARG A 232 -11.72 -19.08 7.36
CA ARG A 232 -11.60 -18.29 6.13
C ARG A 232 -12.93 -17.67 5.80
N PHE A 233 -13.00 -16.36 5.91
CA PHE A 233 -14.25 -15.64 5.73
C PHE A 233 -14.13 -14.70 4.55
N ALA A 234 -15.16 -14.68 3.71
CA ALA A 234 -15.26 -13.74 2.61
C ALA A 234 -16.54 -12.92 2.74
N SER A 235 -16.45 -11.62 2.45
CA SER A 235 -17.64 -10.79 2.29
C SER A 235 -18.48 -11.30 1.12
N ARG A 236 -19.80 -11.11 1.18
CA ARG A 236 -20.69 -11.42 0.08
C ARG A 236 -20.23 -10.69 -1.21
N PRO A 237 -19.97 -11.41 -2.32
CA PRO A 237 -19.59 -10.78 -3.59
C PRO A 237 -20.70 -9.88 -4.14
N GLU A 238 -20.32 -8.88 -4.93
CA GLU A 238 -21.28 -8.00 -5.62
C GLU A 238 -21.95 -8.70 -6.80
N ALA A 239 -21.18 -9.46 -7.58
CA ALA A 239 -21.65 -10.19 -8.75
C ALA A 239 -22.01 -11.66 -8.44
N PRO A 240 -22.95 -12.26 -9.17
CA PRO A 240 -23.19 -13.71 -9.11
C PRO A 240 -21.91 -14.47 -9.49
N THR A 241 -21.39 -15.27 -8.56
CA THR A 241 -20.17 -16.06 -8.75
C THR A 241 -20.44 -17.51 -8.37
N GLU A 242 -19.67 -18.43 -8.94
CA GLU A 242 -19.61 -19.84 -8.52
C GLU A 242 -19.00 -19.99 -7.11
N LYS A 243 -19.75 -19.59 -6.08
CA LYS A 243 -19.35 -19.70 -4.67
C LYS A 243 -18.95 -21.13 -4.29
N GLY A 244 -19.62 -22.12 -4.86
CA GLY A 244 -19.37 -23.54 -4.58
C GLY A 244 -17.91 -23.93 -4.80
N LEU A 245 -17.22 -23.36 -5.80
CA LEU A 245 -15.81 -23.62 -5.99
C LEU A 245 -14.95 -23.10 -4.81
N PHE A 246 -15.19 -21.87 -4.36
CA PHE A 246 -14.44 -21.25 -3.26
C PHE A 246 -14.77 -21.89 -1.91
N GLU A 247 -16.04 -22.24 -1.68
CA GLU A 247 -16.50 -22.96 -0.50
C GLU A 247 -15.90 -24.38 -0.46
N GLU A 248 -15.95 -25.14 -1.56
CA GLU A 248 -15.55 -26.55 -1.56
C GLU A 248 -14.03 -26.75 -1.72
N GLN A 249 -13.36 -25.97 -2.57
CA GLN A 249 -11.93 -26.16 -2.88
C GLN A 249 -11.01 -25.31 -2.00
N PHE A 250 -11.48 -24.16 -1.54
CA PHE A 250 -10.68 -23.22 -0.75
C PHE A 250 -11.19 -23.08 0.69
N ASN A 251 -12.27 -23.79 1.07
CA ASN A 251 -12.85 -23.76 2.42
C ASN A 251 -13.16 -22.33 2.88
N ILE A 252 -13.66 -21.48 1.96
CA ILE A 252 -14.02 -20.09 2.26
C ILE A 252 -15.50 -20.04 2.61
N GLU A 253 -15.83 -19.59 3.81
CA GLU A 253 -17.20 -19.33 4.24
C GLU A 253 -17.58 -17.89 3.86
N PHE A 254 -18.65 -17.73 3.08
CA PHE A 254 -19.18 -16.41 2.74
C PHE A 254 -20.15 -15.90 3.81
N VAL A 255 -19.81 -14.78 4.43
CA VAL A 255 -20.70 -14.08 5.37
C VAL A 255 -21.79 -13.31 4.60
N PRO A 256 -22.96 -13.02 5.20
CA PRO A 256 -24.06 -12.36 4.50
C PRO A 256 -23.77 -10.90 4.10
N ASP A 257 -22.88 -10.24 4.85
CA ASP A 257 -22.56 -8.83 4.70
C ASP A 257 -21.62 -8.57 3.51
N GLN A 258 -21.82 -7.42 2.86
CA GLN A 258 -20.83 -6.89 1.90
C GLN A 258 -19.61 -6.33 2.62
N ALA A 259 -18.51 -6.17 1.89
CA ALA A 259 -17.23 -5.76 2.46
C ALA A 259 -17.30 -4.48 3.32
N PRO A 260 -17.99 -3.39 2.90
CA PRO A 260 -18.11 -2.20 3.73
C PRO A 260 -18.81 -2.49 5.06
N ALA A 261 -19.98 -3.14 5.04
CA ALA A 261 -20.74 -3.49 6.25
C ALA A 261 -19.96 -4.42 7.19
N PHE A 262 -19.17 -5.35 6.62
CA PHE A 262 -18.30 -6.23 7.41
C PHE A 262 -17.21 -5.44 8.13
N ILE A 263 -16.53 -4.51 7.46
CA ILE A 263 -15.51 -3.65 8.08
C ILE A 263 -16.11 -2.76 9.16
N GLU A 264 -17.30 -2.19 8.93
CA GLU A 264 -18.02 -1.41 9.94
C GLU A 264 -18.27 -2.21 11.22
N GLU A 265 -18.77 -3.43 11.06
CA GLU A 265 -19.02 -4.31 12.20
C GLU A 265 -17.72 -4.74 12.88
N LEU A 266 -16.72 -5.17 12.11
CA LEU A 266 -15.41 -5.57 12.66
C LEU A 266 -14.76 -4.42 13.43
N TYR A 267 -14.82 -3.21 12.90
CA TYR A 267 -14.33 -2.01 13.57
C TYR A 267 -15.05 -1.79 14.91
N ARG A 268 -16.39 -1.90 14.94
CA ARG A 268 -17.19 -1.78 16.17
C ARG A 268 -16.82 -2.84 17.20
N GLN A 269 -16.62 -4.08 16.78
CA GLN A 269 -16.21 -5.19 17.65
C GLN A 269 -14.80 -4.96 18.21
N CYS A 270 -13.86 -4.52 17.38
CA CYS A 270 -12.52 -4.15 17.83
C CYS A 270 -12.54 -2.96 18.80
N GLU A 271 -13.42 -1.99 18.59
CA GLU A 271 -13.60 -0.85 19.50
C GLU A 271 -14.11 -1.30 20.87
N GLY A 272 -15.14 -2.15 20.88
CA GLY A 272 -15.71 -2.73 22.11
C GLY A 272 -14.70 -3.56 22.91
N ARG A 273 -13.78 -4.24 22.22
CA ARG A 273 -12.71 -5.05 22.84
C ARG A 273 -11.41 -4.26 23.12
N GLY A 274 -11.35 -2.98 22.72
CA GLY A 274 -10.16 -2.14 22.91
C GLY A 274 -8.96 -2.56 22.06
N LEU A 275 -9.19 -3.26 20.94
CA LEU A 275 -8.16 -3.76 20.04
C LEU A 275 -7.74 -2.75 18.97
N LEU A 276 -8.55 -1.71 18.73
CA LEU A 276 -8.22 -0.70 17.71
C LEU A 276 -6.84 -0.11 17.97
N ARG A 277 -6.04 0.01 16.90
CA ARG A 277 -4.79 0.75 16.93
C ARG A 277 -5.11 2.13 17.49
N PRO A 278 -4.33 2.61 18.49
CA PRO A 278 -4.55 3.93 19.02
C PRO A 278 -4.49 4.90 17.85
N LEU A 279 -5.34 5.93 17.89
CA LEU A 279 -5.03 7.11 17.11
C LEU A 279 -3.58 7.44 17.46
N PRO A 280 -2.65 7.48 16.48
CA PRO A 280 -1.31 7.93 16.75
C PRO A 280 -1.50 9.21 17.54
N GLU A 281 -0.87 9.28 18.73
CA GLU A 281 -1.05 10.44 19.59
C GLU A 281 -1.04 11.68 18.69
N GLN A 282 -1.90 12.66 18.94
CA GLN A 282 -1.80 13.96 18.30
C GLN A 282 -0.44 14.66 18.57
N SER A 283 0.59 13.94 19.01
CA SER A 283 1.98 13.98 18.55
C SER A 283 2.14 13.99 17.00
N GLY A 284 1.37 14.83 16.29
CA GLY A 284 1.30 14.87 14.82
C GLY A 284 1.21 16.28 14.21
N HIS A 285 0.73 17.27 14.98
CA HIS A 285 1.34 18.61 14.86
C HIS A 285 2.83 18.57 15.30
N GLY A 286 3.29 17.44 15.85
CA GLY A 286 4.65 17.18 16.28
C GLY A 286 5.53 16.32 15.38
N THR A 287 5.17 15.83 14.18
CA THR A 287 6.18 15.09 13.36
C THR A 287 6.98 16.04 12.49
N VAL A 288 6.31 16.94 11.77
CA VAL A 288 6.96 17.96 10.96
C VAL A 288 7.60 19.02 11.87
N GLU A 289 6.86 19.59 12.84
CA GLU A 289 7.44 20.58 13.77
C GLU A 289 8.50 19.98 14.70
N ALA A 290 8.35 18.74 15.20
CA ALA A 290 9.44 18.15 16.00
C ALA A 290 10.60 17.65 15.13
N ALA A 291 10.39 17.27 13.87
CA ALA A 291 11.49 17.05 12.94
C ALA A 291 12.21 18.38 12.66
N PHE A 292 11.49 19.48 12.43
CA PHE A 292 12.10 20.81 12.33
C PHE A 292 12.80 21.22 13.63
N ALA A 293 12.24 20.93 14.81
CA ALA A 293 12.89 21.17 16.10
C ALA A 293 14.13 20.27 16.30
N LYS A 294 14.12 19.05 15.79
CA LYS A 294 15.26 18.12 15.80
C LYS A 294 16.37 18.62 14.87
N ILE A 295 16.02 19.09 13.68
CA ILE A 295 16.95 19.74 12.74
C ILE A 295 17.54 21.01 13.39
N GLN A 296 16.72 21.84 14.05
CA GLN A 296 17.22 23.01 14.81
C GLN A 296 18.17 22.61 15.94
N LYS A 297 17.91 21.50 16.66
CA LYS A 297 18.83 20.96 17.67
C LYS A 297 20.16 20.51 17.07
N TRP A 298 20.15 19.90 15.88
CA TRP A 298 21.37 19.53 15.17
C TRP A 298 22.18 20.76 14.74
N ILE A 299 21.52 21.78 14.19
CA ILE A 299 22.15 23.06 13.85
C ILE A 299 22.76 23.72 15.10
N ALA A 300 22.03 23.76 16.21
CA ALA A 300 22.51 24.32 17.48
C ALA A 300 23.72 23.57 18.06
N ARG A 301 23.87 22.27 17.75
CA ARG A 301 25.02 21.43 18.11
C ARG A 301 26.16 21.49 17.09
N ALA A 302 26.04 22.34 16.06
CA ALA A 302 26.96 22.43 14.93
C ALA A 302 27.10 21.14 14.09
N ASP A 303 26.14 20.22 14.19
CA ASP A 303 26.08 18.98 13.42
C ASP A 303 25.26 19.19 12.14
N ILE A 304 25.83 19.96 11.20
CA ILE A 304 25.12 20.46 10.01
C ILE A 304 24.82 19.33 9.02
N GLN A 305 25.70 18.32 8.93
CA GLN A 305 25.47 17.18 8.05
C GLN A 305 24.22 16.40 8.44
N LYS A 306 24.06 16.06 9.73
CA LYS A 306 22.83 15.39 10.20
C LYS A 306 21.59 16.25 10.02
N ALA A 307 21.71 17.57 10.23
CA ALA A 307 20.60 18.48 9.98
C ALA A 307 20.11 18.41 8.51
N MET A 308 21.02 18.35 7.55
CA MET A 308 20.69 18.22 6.12
C MET A 308 20.12 16.84 5.76
N GLU A 309 20.66 15.76 6.32
CA GLU A 309 20.16 14.39 6.09
C GLU A 309 18.73 14.21 6.61
N GLU A 310 18.43 14.74 7.80
CA GLU A 310 17.09 14.71 8.39
C GLU A 310 16.09 15.56 7.57
N LEU A 311 16.51 16.75 7.11
CA LEU A 311 15.67 17.58 6.22
C LEU A 311 15.40 16.88 4.88
N LYS A 312 16.38 16.16 4.33
CA LYS A 312 16.22 15.38 3.10
C LYS A 312 15.19 14.27 3.31
N GLY A 313 15.29 13.51 4.40
CA GLY A 313 14.34 12.46 4.76
C GLY A 313 12.92 13.00 4.95
N LEU A 314 12.78 14.23 5.47
CA LEU A 314 11.50 14.91 5.61
C LEU A 314 10.89 15.35 4.28
N LEU A 315 11.70 15.69 3.28
CA LEU A 315 11.22 16.18 1.98
C LEU A 315 10.94 15.07 0.95
N GLU A 316 11.60 13.91 1.05
CA GLU A 316 11.43 12.78 0.12
C GLU A 316 9.97 12.31 -0.06
N PRO A 317 9.14 12.18 1.00
CA PRO A 317 7.74 11.76 0.87
C PRO A 317 6.85 12.72 0.08
N TYR A 318 7.27 13.98 -0.08
CA TYR A 318 6.49 15.04 -0.72
C TYR A 318 6.84 15.24 -2.21
N ARG A 319 7.63 14.34 -2.82
CA ARG A 319 7.87 14.39 -4.26
C ARG A 319 6.55 14.18 -5.04
N PRO A 320 6.33 14.90 -6.17
CA PRO A 320 7.26 15.81 -6.84
C PRO A 320 7.21 17.26 -6.33
N ARG A 321 6.34 17.60 -5.37
CA ARG A 321 6.15 18.98 -4.90
C ARG A 321 7.39 19.55 -4.20
N SER A 322 8.21 18.69 -3.58
CA SER A 322 9.47 19.05 -2.92
C SER A 322 10.71 19.02 -3.81
N GLU A 323 10.56 18.74 -5.11
CA GLU A 323 11.69 18.43 -6.00
C GLU A 323 12.68 19.59 -6.17
N GLU A 324 12.20 20.84 -6.15
CA GLU A 324 13.05 22.04 -6.21
C GLU A 324 13.86 22.20 -4.92
N LEU A 325 13.20 22.10 -3.76
CA LEU A 325 13.84 22.18 -2.44
C LEU A 325 14.88 21.05 -2.23
N LEU A 326 14.59 19.84 -2.72
CA LEU A 326 15.53 18.71 -2.65
C LEU A 326 16.78 18.96 -3.49
N ARG A 327 16.67 19.60 -4.67
CA ARG A 327 17.85 19.97 -5.47
C ARG A 327 18.70 21.02 -4.77
N GLU A 328 18.08 22.04 -4.21
CA GLU A 328 18.80 23.09 -3.47
C GLU A 328 19.51 22.52 -2.23
N LEU A 329 18.85 21.63 -1.50
CA LEU A 329 19.44 20.94 -0.35
C LEU A 329 20.66 20.10 -0.74
N LEU A 330 20.60 19.37 -1.86
CA LEU A 330 21.74 18.57 -2.34
C LEU A 330 22.95 19.44 -2.72
N LEU A 331 22.72 20.61 -3.32
CA LEU A 331 23.79 21.58 -3.62
C LEU A 331 24.45 22.11 -2.33
N LEU A 332 23.64 22.38 -1.30
CA LEU A 332 24.14 22.78 0.02
C LEU A 332 24.94 21.68 0.71
N MET A 333 24.48 20.43 0.64
CA MET A 333 25.21 19.28 1.19
C MET A 333 26.60 19.13 0.54
N SER A 334 26.68 19.25 -0.79
CA SER A 334 27.97 19.20 -1.50
C SER A 334 28.90 20.35 -1.11
N SER A 335 28.35 21.56 -0.98
CA SER A 335 29.11 22.75 -0.55
C SER A 335 29.67 22.59 0.86
N TYR A 336 28.88 22.04 1.79
CA TYR A 336 29.31 21.77 3.16
C TYR A 336 30.41 20.72 3.24
N GLN A 337 30.28 19.60 2.51
CA GLN A 337 31.30 18.55 2.46
C GLN A 337 32.64 19.05 1.92
N ASN A 338 32.62 19.90 0.89
CA ASN A 338 33.84 20.51 0.36
C ASN A 338 34.52 21.42 1.39
N LEU A 339 33.74 22.20 2.14
CA LEU A 339 34.26 23.06 3.21
C LEU A 339 34.88 22.24 4.35
N GLU A 340 34.24 21.16 4.80
CA GLU A 340 34.82 20.28 5.83
C GLU A 340 36.11 19.60 5.36
N LYS A 341 36.18 19.20 4.09
CA LYS A 341 37.38 18.61 3.51
C LYS A 341 38.55 19.59 3.45
N GLN A 342 38.30 20.86 3.11
CA GLN A 342 39.32 21.92 3.15
C GLN A 342 39.83 22.16 4.57
N SER A 343 38.94 22.07 5.56
CA SER A 343 39.27 22.22 6.98
C SER A 343 40.12 21.09 7.52
N GLN A 344 39.79 19.86 7.16
CA GLN A 344 40.61 18.70 7.51
C GLN A 344 42.00 18.74 6.87
N LEU A 345 42.14 19.38 5.71
CA LEU A 345 43.41 19.57 5.02
C LEU A 345 44.20 20.79 5.52
N GLY A 346 43.64 21.57 6.46
CA GLY A 346 44.28 22.77 7.00
C GLY A 346 44.41 23.92 5.99
N ILE A 347 43.57 23.94 4.96
CA ILE A 347 43.58 24.94 3.87
C ILE A 347 42.60 26.10 4.18
N ASP A 348 42.08 26.16 5.41
CA ASP A 348 41.09 27.16 5.80
C ASP A 348 41.67 28.57 5.79
N GLY A 349 41.20 29.38 4.85
CA GLY A 349 41.39 30.83 4.90
C GLY A 349 40.51 31.48 5.99
N PRO A 350 40.79 32.75 6.34
CA PRO A 350 39.99 33.53 7.31
C PRO A 350 38.51 33.71 6.91
N GLU A 351 38.12 33.29 5.70
CA GLU A 351 36.75 33.32 5.20
C GLU A 351 35.95 32.03 5.46
N ALA A 352 36.57 30.94 5.89
CA ALA A 352 35.90 29.65 6.11
C ALA A 352 34.72 29.75 7.10
N GLY A 353 34.88 30.56 8.16
CA GLY A 353 33.81 30.84 9.11
C GLY A 353 32.64 31.62 8.50
N LYS A 354 32.91 32.53 7.56
CA LYS A 354 31.86 33.27 6.84
C LYS A 354 31.07 32.35 5.91
N GLU A 355 31.77 31.45 5.23
CA GLU A 355 31.14 30.49 4.32
C GLU A 355 30.30 29.46 5.08
N LYS A 356 30.78 28.95 6.22
CA LYS A 356 29.98 28.08 7.11
C LYS A 356 28.67 28.76 7.55
N ASN A 357 28.74 30.04 7.93
CA ASN A 357 27.55 30.79 8.34
C ASN A 357 26.56 31.01 7.20
N ARG A 358 27.04 31.20 5.95
CA ARG A 358 26.18 31.28 4.76
C ARG A 358 25.42 29.97 4.52
N ILE A 359 26.11 28.83 4.63
CA ILE A 359 25.49 27.51 4.48
C ILE A 359 24.40 27.29 5.54
N ILE A 360 24.66 27.66 6.80
CA ILE A 360 23.68 27.54 7.88
C ILE A 360 22.46 28.44 7.60
N TYR A 361 22.67 29.67 7.14
CA TYR A 361 21.57 30.58 6.81
C TYR A 361 20.71 30.05 5.66
N ALA A 362 21.33 29.54 4.60
CA ALA A 362 20.62 28.93 3.47
C ALA A 362 19.83 27.68 3.89
N LEU A 363 20.39 26.84 4.77
CA LEU A 363 19.69 25.70 5.34
C LEU A 363 18.45 26.14 6.15
N LEU A 364 18.56 27.20 6.96
CA LEU A 364 17.43 27.74 7.70
C LEU A 364 16.34 28.30 6.77
N SER A 365 16.72 28.97 5.67
CA SER A 365 15.77 29.45 4.65
C SER A 365 15.00 28.29 4.01
N LEU A 366 15.72 27.23 3.62
CA LEU A 366 15.11 26.02 3.07
C LEU A 366 14.16 25.35 4.06
N MET A 367 14.49 25.34 5.35
CA MET A 367 13.58 24.82 6.36
C MET A 367 12.27 25.62 6.44
N ASP A 368 12.34 26.96 6.34
CA ASP A 368 11.15 27.80 6.38
C ASP A 368 10.29 27.68 5.11
N GLU A 369 10.90 27.39 3.97
CA GLU A 369 10.16 27.05 2.74
C GLU A 369 9.56 25.65 2.80
N ALA A 370 10.31 24.67 3.32
CA ALA A 370 9.83 23.31 3.55
C ALA A 370 8.60 23.29 4.49
N LYS A 371 8.59 24.10 5.56
CA LYS A 371 7.42 24.25 6.46
C LYS A 371 6.15 24.72 5.77
N LYS A 372 6.25 25.45 4.65
CA LYS A 372 5.08 25.91 3.89
C LYS A 372 4.57 24.84 2.94
N LEU A 373 5.40 23.83 2.66
CA LEU A 373 5.11 22.74 1.73
C LEU A 373 4.47 21.54 2.43
N THR A 374 4.97 21.22 3.62
CA THR A 374 4.46 20.21 4.56
C THR A 374 3.26 20.71 5.32
#